data_AF-A0A2T1G8F7-F1
#
_entry.id   AF-A0A2T1G8F7-F1
#
_cell.length_a   1.000
_cell.length_b   1.000
_cell.length_c   1.000
_cell.angle_alpha   90.00
_cell.angle_beta   90.00
_cell.angle_gamma   90.00
#
_symmetry.space_group_name_H-M   'P 1'
#
loop_
_entity.id
_entity.type
_entity.pdbx_description
1 polymer ?
#
loop_
_entity_poly.entity_id
_entity_poly.type
_entity_poly.pdbx_seq_one_letter_code
_entity_poly.pdbx_strand_id
1 'polypeptide(L)'
;MDSQDNLDRNLLEAQEKSGIDLRQLQSDLIKIKQEFYPHSKMLSDTEMQYLCLSLARYSQGQIAYYFYKHKIPSAEELKTCEDLQRLTRNLNAEMSSRIHKYLKRLMNMKDNERKPSWKKIIDFLRQSERYKLPHTSTVITKLSVLIEIESFQSIDRNHIQQINELLKQHGIENIRISESI
;
A
#
# COMPACT_ATOMS: atom_id res chain seq x y z
N MET A 1 -13.77 9.70 -10.94
CA MET A 1 -13.22 8.83 -9.89
C MET A 1 -11.84 9.39 -9.62
N ASP A 2 -11.69 10.07 -8.49
CA ASP A 2 -10.58 10.98 -8.29
C ASP A 2 -9.27 10.21 -8.04
N SER A 3 -8.14 10.78 -8.47
CA SER A 3 -6.82 10.15 -8.35
C SER A 3 -6.47 9.81 -6.88
N GLN A 4 -7.04 10.55 -5.93
CA GLN A 4 -6.87 10.37 -4.49
C GLN A 4 -7.53 9.07 -3.99
N ASP A 5 -8.81 8.83 -4.34
CA ASP A 5 -9.55 7.62 -3.93
C ASP A 5 -8.84 6.33 -4.38
N ASN A 6 -8.23 6.37 -5.58
CA ASN A 6 -7.47 5.24 -6.11
C ASN A 6 -6.17 5.00 -5.34
N LEU A 7 -5.49 6.06 -4.89
CA LEU A 7 -4.28 5.94 -4.08
C LEU A 7 -4.61 5.36 -2.69
N ASP A 8 -5.68 5.83 -2.06
CA ASP A 8 -6.10 5.40 -0.73
C ASP A 8 -6.50 3.91 -0.72
N ARG A 9 -7.22 3.44 -1.75
CA ARG A 9 -7.52 2.01 -1.93
C ARG A 9 -6.24 1.18 -2.11
N ASN A 10 -5.30 1.64 -2.94
CA ASN A 10 -4.06 0.91 -3.19
C ASN A 10 -3.18 0.84 -1.92
N LEU A 11 -3.17 1.89 -1.10
CA LEU A 11 -2.49 1.94 0.19
C LEU A 11 -3.06 0.88 1.14
N LEU A 12 -4.38 0.85 1.28
CA LEU A 12 -5.07 -0.11 2.12
C LEU A 12 -4.74 -1.55 1.71
N GLU A 13 -4.94 -1.86 0.42
CA GLU A 13 -4.69 -3.21 -0.11
C GLU A 13 -3.22 -3.63 0.09
N ALA A 14 -2.28 -2.73 -0.19
CA ALA A 14 -0.86 -3.00 -0.03
C ALA A 14 -0.51 -3.27 1.43
N GLN A 15 -1.02 -2.45 2.36
CA GLN A 15 -0.80 -2.61 3.79
C GLN A 15 -1.34 -3.96 4.30
N GLU A 16 -2.54 -4.36 3.88
CA GLU A 16 -3.15 -5.65 4.23
C GLU A 16 -2.36 -6.83 3.68
N LYS A 17 -2.02 -6.81 2.39
CA LYS A 17 -1.33 -7.93 1.73
C LYS A 17 0.13 -8.06 2.18
N SER A 18 0.80 -6.93 2.40
CA SER A 18 2.21 -6.93 2.78
C SER A 18 2.40 -7.01 4.29
N GLY A 19 1.43 -6.59 5.11
CA GLY A 19 1.58 -6.51 6.57
C GLY A 19 2.63 -5.49 7.00
N ILE A 20 2.81 -4.42 6.22
CA ILE A 20 3.84 -3.40 6.41
C ILE A 20 3.15 -2.07 6.68
N ASP A 21 3.60 -1.32 7.68
CA ASP A 21 3.19 0.05 7.91
C ASP A 21 3.71 0.96 6.78
N LEU A 22 2.80 1.28 5.85
CA LEU A 22 3.14 2.08 4.68
C LEU A 22 3.35 3.55 5.01
N ARG A 23 2.75 4.07 6.09
CA ARG A 23 2.98 5.45 6.52
C ARG A 23 4.41 5.61 7.02
N GLN A 24 4.87 4.66 7.84
CA GLN A 24 6.25 4.66 8.32
C GLN A 24 7.25 4.46 7.18
N LEU A 25 6.97 3.54 6.25
CA LEU A 25 7.80 3.34 5.05
C LEU A 25 7.85 4.61 4.18
N GLN A 26 6.71 5.24 3.91
CA GLN A 26 6.63 6.47 3.13
C GLN A 26 7.47 7.59 3.76
N SER A 27 7.36 7.78 5.09
CA SER A 27 8.15 8.78 5.81
C SER A 27 9.66 8.59 5.60
N ASP A 28 10.14 7.35 5.67
CA ASP A 28 11.56 7.05 5.48
C ASP A 28 12.01 7.21 4.03
N LEU A 29 11.18 6.80 3.07
CA LEU A 29 11.48 6.99 1.65
C LEU A 29 11.49 8.47 1.26
N ILE A 30 10.67 9.33 1.90
CA ILE A 30 10.72 10.79 1.69
C ILE A 30 12.05 11.35 2.18
N LYS A 31 12.53 10.95 3.37
CA LYS A 31 13.84 11.38 3.89
C LYS A 31 14.97 10.98 2.96
N ILE A 32 14.96 9.74 2.48
CA ILE A 32 15.94 9.26 1.51
C ILE A 32 15.83 10.02 0.19
N LYS A 33 14.62 10.29 -0.29
CA LYS A 33 14.41 11.07 -1.52
C LYS A 33 15.00 12.48 -1.40
N GLN A 34 14.92 13.10 -0.22
CA GLN A 34 15.50 14.43 0.05
C GLN A 34 17.02 14.46 -0.07
N GLU A 35 17.71 13.35 0.19
CA GLU A 35 19.17 13.24 -0.02
C GLU A 35 19.54 13.37 -1.51
N PHE A 36 18.64 12.98 -2.42
CA PHE A 36 18.84 13.09 -3.87
C PHE A 36 18.19 14.34 -4.47
N TYR A 37 17.08 14.79 -3.88
CA TYR A 37 16.26 15.89 -4.37
C TYR A 37 15.86 16.77 -3.17
N PRO A 38 16.70 17.72 -2.74
CA PRO A 38 16.52 18.48 -1.51
C PRO A 38 15.18 19.23 -1.37
N HIS A 39 14.58 19.60 -2.51
CA HIS A 39 13.30 20.31 -2.53
C HIS A 39 12.07 19.38 -2.47
N SER A 40 12.27 18.07 -2.55
CA SER A 40 11.18 17.10 -2.54
C SER A 40 10.63 16.88 -1.14
N LYS A 41 9.40 17.34 -0.88
CA LYS A 41 8.75 17.17 0.42
C LYS A 41 7.91 15.89 0.55
N MET A 42 7.66 15.21 -0.57
CA MET A 42 6.78 14.04 -0.63
C MET A 42 7.20 13.07 -1.74
N LEU A 43 6.72 11.82 -1.66
CA LEU A 43 6.63 10.95 -2.83
C LEU A 43 5.51 11.47 -3.72
N SER A 44 5.68 11.42 -5.05
CA SER A 44 4.56 11.70 -5.95
C SER A 44 3.51 10.60 -5.85
N ASP A 45 2.28 10.90 -6.24
CA ASP A 45 1.18 9.91 -6.26
C ASP A 45 1.55 8.68 -7.10
N THR A 46 2.26 8.91 -8.21
CA THR A 46 2.77 7.85 -9.09
C THR A 46 3.85 6.99 -8.43
N GLU A 47 4.75 7.60 -7.63
CA GLU A 47 5.74 6.88 -6.84
C GLU A 47 5.04 6.01 -5.78
N MET A 48 4.05 6.57 -5.09
CA MET A 48 3.32 5.87 -4.03
C MET A 48 2.44 4.76 -4.60
N GLN A 49 1.70 4.99 -5.68
CA GLN A 49 0.91 3.96 -6.36
C GLN A 49 1.78 2.79 -6.82
N TYR A 50 2.95 3.07 -7.41
CA TYR A 50 3.85 2.01 -7.85
C TYR A 50 4.37 1.19 -6.68
N LEU A 51 4.75 1.85 -5.58
CA LEU A 51 5.18 1.19 -4.35
C LEU A 51 4.08 0.29 -3.78
N CYS A 52 2.85 0.82 -3.65
CA CYS A 52 1.71 0.07 -3.13
C CYS A 52 1.41 -1.17 -3.97
N LEU A 53 1.25 -1.02 -5.29
CA LEU A 53 0.96 -2.15 -6.17
C LEU A 53 2.06 -3.21 -6.13
N SER A 54 3.31 -2.78 -6.01
CA SER A 54 4.44 -3.70 -5.88
C SER A 54 4.45 -4.47 -4.56
N LEU A 55 4.12 -3.80 -3.44
CA LEU A 55 4.02 -4.43 -2.12
C LEU A 55 2.80 -5.36 -2.01
N ALA A 56 1.71 -5.03 -2.71
CA ALA A 56 0.54 -5.88 -2.91
C ALA A 56 0.80 -7.09 -3.84
N ARG A 57 2.04 -7.26 -4.33
CA ARG A 57 2.49 -8.38 -5.19
C ARG A 57 1.84 -8.45 -6.55
N TYR A 58 1.38 -7.33 -7.11
CA TYR A 58 1.02 -7.28 -8.52
C TYR A 58 2.24 -7.56 -9.41
N SER A 59 2.03 -8.29 -10.50
CA SER A 59 3.07 -8.54 -11.50
C SER A 59 3.43 -7.24 -12.23
N GLN A 60 4.65 -7.15 -12.78
CA GLN A 60 5.07 -5.95 -13.52
C GLN A 60 4.16 -5.64 -14.72
N GLY A 61 3.58 -6.67 -15.35
CA GLY A 61 2.58 -6.47 -16.41
C GLY A 61 1.29 -5.85 -15.87
N GLN A 62 0.78 -6.31 -14.73
CA GLN A 62 -0.40 -5.71 -14.09
C GLN A 62 -0.17 -4.26 -13.70
N ILE A 63 0.99 -3.96 -13.10
CA ILE A 63 1.33 -2.59 -12.72
C ILE A 63 1.48 -1.71 -13.96
N ALA A 64 2.17 -2.17 -15.00
CA ALA A 64 2.27 -1.43 -16.26
C ALA A 64 0.90 -1.15 -16.87
N TYR A 65 0.05 -2.17 -16.98
CA TYR A 65 -1.31 -1.98 -17.47
C TYR A 65 -2.08 -0.95 -16.64
N TYR A 66 -1.98 -1.00 -15.31
CA TYR A 66 -2.62 -0.02 -14.42
C TYR A 66 -2.19 1.41 -14.70
N PHE A 67 -0.90 1.67 -14.88
CA PHE A 67 -0.39 3.04 -15.12
C PHE A 67 -0.81 3.62 -16.48
N TYR A 68 -0.99 2.77 -17.50
CA TYR A 68 -1.32 3.22 -18.87
C TYR A 68 -2.79 3.10 -19.24
N LYS A 69 -3.56 2.26 -18.53
CA LYS A 69 -4.98 1.98 -18.79
C LYS A 69 -5.88 2.30 -17.59
N HIS A 70 -5.30 2.76 -16.48
CA HIS A 70 -5.99 3.24 -15.28
C HIS A 70 -6.94 2.23 -14.62
N LYS A 71 -6.63 0.93 -14.74
CA LYS A 71 -7.38 -0.16 -14.08
C LYS A 71 -6.52 -1.38 -13.83
N ILE A 72 -6.90 -2.19 -12.84
CA ILE A 72 -6.30 -3.52 -12.64
C ILE A 72 -6.80 -4.44 -13.77
N PRO A 73 -5.90 -5.04 -14.57
CA PRO A 73 -6.33 -5.88 -15.68
C PRO A 73 -6.79 -7.26 -15.19
N SER A 74 -7.74 -7.82 -15.94
CA SER A 74 -8.03 -9.26 -15.90
C SER A 74 -6.90 -10.07 -16.55
N ALA A 75 -6.91 -11.39 -16.33
CA ALA A 75 -5.94 -12.29 -16.95
C ALA A 75 -6.02 -12.27 -18.50
N GLU A 76 -7.21 -12.10 -19.06
CA GLU A 76 -7.42 -12.07 -20.51
C GLU A 76 -6.92 -10.77 -21.14
N GLU A 77 -7.09 -9.64 -20.45
CA GLU A 77 -6.58 -8.35 -20.91
C GLU A 77 -5.05 -8.32 -20.93
N LEU A 78 -4.39 -8.99 -19.98
CA LEU A 78 -2.93 -9.12 -20.00
C LEU A 78 -2.44 -9.95 -21.18
N LYS A 79 -3.17 -11.01 -21.54
CA LYS A 79 -2.81 -11.88 -22.67
C LYS A 79 -3.00 -11.19 -24.02
N THR A 80 -4.05 -10.40 -24.14
CA THR A 80 -4.42 -9.72 -25.39
C THR A 80 -3.77 -8.34 -25.56
N CYS A 81 -3.09 -7.83 -24.54
CA CYS A 81 -2.38 -6.55 -24.62
C CYS A 81 -1.04 -6.69 -25.37
N GLU A 82 -1.07 -6.39 -26.68
CA GLU A 82 0.11 -6.44 -27.56
C GLU A 82 1.25 -5.51 -27.09
N ASP A 83 0.90 -4.35 -26.54
CA ASP A 83 1.87 -3.35 -26.08
C ASP A 83 2.46 -3.63 -24.69
N LEU A 84 2.00 -4.68 -23.99
CA LEU A 84 2.32 -4.90 -22.57
C LEU A 84 3.83 -4.91 -22.28
N GLN A 85 4.62 -5.50 -23.18
CA GLN A 85 6.08 -5.52 -23.03
C GLN A 85 6.68 -4.12 -23.10
N ARG A 86 6.22 -3.27 -24.03
CA ARG A 86 6.67 -1.88 -24.16
C ARG A 86 6.29 -1.07 -22.92
N LEU A 87 5.03 -1.20 -22.47
CA LEU A 87 4.55 -0.54 -21.25
C LEU A 87 5.38 -0.94 -20.02
N THR A 88 5.70 -2.23 -19.90
CA THR A 88 6.53 -2.76 -18.80
C THR A 88 7.96 -2.20 -18.83
N ARG A 89 8.57 -2.08 -20.02
CA ARG A 89 9.91 -1.49 -20.17
C ARG A 89 9.93 -0.02 -19.77
N ASN A 90 8.95 0.75 -20.22
CA ASN A 90 8.85 2.18 -19.91
C ASN A 90 8.66 2.39 -18.40
N LEU A 91 7.74 1.64 -17.78
CA LEU A 91 7.54 1.68 -16.32
C LEU A 91 8.81 1.31 -15.54
N ASN A 92 9.56 0.32 -16.04
CA ASN A 92 10.81 -0.09 -15.41
C ASN A 92 11.89 1.00 -15.48
N ALA A 93 12.01 1.66 -16.63
CA ALA A 93 12.99 2.73 -16.85
C ALA A 93 12.69 3.96 -15.98
N GLU A 94 11.41 4.32 -15.83
CA GLU A 94 11.01 5.54 -15.14
C GLU A 94 10.82 5.33 -13.63
N MET A 95 9.88 4.45 -13.27
CA MET A 95 9.37 4.35 -11.91
C MET A 95 10.09 3.29 -11.09
N SER A 96 10.30 2.11 -11.69
CA SER A 96 10.92 1.01 -10.97
C SER A 96 12.36 1.33 -10.56
N SER A 97 13.13 1.94 -11.46
CA SER A 97 14.50 2.38 -11.17
C SER A 97 14.53 3.38 -10.01
N ARG A 98 13.63 4.37 -10.04
CA ARG A 98 13.55 5.44 -9.03
C ARG A 98 13.19 4.90 -7.64
N ILE A 99 12.12 4.11 -7.54
CA ILE A 99 11.69 3.54 -6.25
C ILE A 99 12.73 2.57 -5.68
N HIS A 100 13.36 1.76 -6.53
CA HIS A 100 14.42 0.85 -6.05
C HIS A 100 15.67 1.60 -5.61
N LYS A 101 15.96 2.78 -6.15
CA LYS A 101 17.05 3.62 -5.64
C LYS A 101 16.83 3.96 -4.18
N TYR A 102 15.62 4.39 -3.80
CA TYR A 102 15.30 4.71 -2.41
C TYR A 102 15.31 3.46 -1.52
N LEU A 103 14.71 2.36 -1.99
CA LEU A 103 14.68 1.09 -1.22
C LEU A 103 16.07 0.49 -1.02
N LYS A 104 16.98 0.60 -1.99
CA LYS A 104 18.37 0.16 -1.82
C LYS A 104 19.06 0.93 -0.70
N ARG A 105 18.91 2.25 -0.66
CA ARG A 105 19.45 3.06 0.44
C ARG A 105 18.83 2.69 1.77
N LEU A 106 17.51 2.46 1.82
CA LEU A 106 16.83 1.98 3.02
C LEU A 106 17.40 0.64 3.54
N MET A 107 17.79 -0.24 2.60
CA MET A 107 18.40 -1.55 2.89
C MET A 107 19.93 -1.48 3.08
N ASN A 108 20.53 -0.29 3.14
CA ASN A 108 21.99 -0.08 3.19
C ASN A 108 22.77 -0.76 2.05
N MET A 109 22.14 -0.92 0.88
CA MET A 109 22.76 -1.45 -0.33
C MET A 109 23.43 -0.34 -1.14
N LYS A 110 24.60 -0.63 -1.73
CA LYS A 110 25.30 0.32 -2.61
C LYS A 110 24.57 0.49 -3.94
N ASP A 111 24.69 1.67 -4.57
CA ASP A 111 23.97 1.99 -5.81
C ASP A 111 24.34 1.07 -6.99
N ASN A 112 25.54 0.51 -7.01
CA ASN A 112 25.99 -0.44 -8.04
C ASN A 112 25.55 -1.90 -7.80
N GLU A 113 24.98 -2.23 -6.63
CA GLU A 113 24.50 -3.58 -6.37
C GLU A 113 23.29 -3.94 -7.24
N ARG A 114 23.10 -5.23 -7.52
CA ARG A 114 21.91 -5.70 -8.23
C ARG A 114 20.64 -5.30 -7.47
N LYS A 115 19.65 -4.81 -8.21
CA LYS A 115 18.31 -4.48 -7.72
C LYS A 115 17.72 -5.64 -6.92
N PRO A 116 17.29 -5.44 -5.65
CA PRO A 116 16.66 -6.49 -4.87
C PRO A 116 15.31 -6.89 -5.50
N SER A 117 14.93 -8.16 -5.34
CA SER A 117 13.58 -8.59 -5.72
C SER A 117 12.55 -8.02 -4.75
N TRP A 118 11.32 -7.84 -5.20
CA TRP A 118 10.22 -7.42 -4.32
C TRP A 118 9.99 -8.37 -3.15
N LYS A 119 10.21 -9.67 -3.35
CA LYS A 119 10.22 -10.65 -2.27
C LYS A 119 11.25 -10.27 -1.19
N LYS A 120 12.51 -10.01 -1.58
CA LYS A 120 13.57 -9.62 -0.66
C LYS A 120 13.27 -8.30 0.05
N ILE A 121 12.67 -7.33 -0.64
CA ILE A 121 12.24 -6.05 -0.06
C ILE A 121 11.17 -6.30 1.01
N ILE A 122 10.12 -7.06 0.69
CA ILE A 122 9.03 -7.36 1.62
C ILE A 122 9.56 -8.12 2.84
N ASP A 123 10.44 -9.11 2.64
CA ASP A 123 11.03 -9.89 3.72
C ASP A 123 11.88 -8.99 4.65
N PHE A 124 12.70 -8.09 4.08
CA PHE A 124 13.46 -7.10 4.85
C PHE A 124 12.55 -6.20 5.69
N LEU A 125 11.48 -5.67 5.09
CA LEU A 125 10.56 -4.77 5.79
C LEU A 125 9.82 -5.49 6.93
N ARG A 126 9.37 -6.74 6.70
CA ARG A 126 8.68 -7.55 7.71
C ARG A 126 9.57 -7.96 8.89
N GLN A 127 10.87 -8.11 8.65
CA GLN A 127 11.84 -8.44 9.71
C GLN A 127 12.19 -7.23 10.58
N SER A 128 11.90 -6.02 10.13
CA SER A 128 12.13 -4.81 10.92
C SER A 128 10.94 -4.52 11.83
N GLU A 129 11.18 -4.42 13.13
CA GLU A 129 10.16 -3.97 14.10
C GLU A 129 9.55 -2.61 13.72
N ARG A 130 10.32 -1.76 13.05
CA ARG A 130 9.92 -0.41 12.66
C ARG A 130 8.76 -0.37 11.67
N TYR A 131 8.65 -1.38 10.80
CA TYR A 131 7.63 -1.41 9.74
C TYR A 131 6.51 -2.39 10.04
N LYS A 132 6.47 -2.98 11.23
CA LYS A 132 5.34 -3.78 11.65
C LYS A 132 4.15 -2.87 11.88
N LEU A 133 2.99 -3.33 11.45
CA LEU A 133 1.75 -2.64 11.77
C LEU A 133 1.58 -2.61 13.30
N PRO A 134 1.28 -1.44 13.90
CA PRO A 134 0.84 -1.39 15.27
C PRO A 134 -0.35 -2.34 15.44
N HIS A 135 -0.40 -3.15 16.51
CA HIS A 135 -1.52 -4.06 16.76
C HIS A 135 -2.88 -3.34 16.69
N THR A 136 -2.93 -2.06 17.09
CA THR A 136 -4.08 -1.16 16.99
C THR A 136 -4.46 -0.76 15.56
N SER A 137 -3.51 -0.68 14.60
CA SER A 137 -3.80 -0.31 13.21
C SER A 137 -4.62 -1.37 12.50
N THR A 138 -4.38 -2.66 12.76
CA THR A 138 -5.16 -3.76 12.17
C THR A 138 -6.62 -3.73 12.60
N VAL A 139 -6.88 -3.29 13.84
CA VAL A 139 -8.22 -3.17 14.40
C VAL A 139 -8.91 -1.94 13.84
N ILE A 140 -8.24 -0.78 13.81
CA ILE A 140 -8.79 0.46 13.24
C ILE A 140 -9.08 0.28 11.75
N THR A 141 -8.20 -0.36 10.98
CA THR A 141 -8.45 -0.63 9.55
C THR A 141 -9.64 -1.57 9.33
N LYS A 142 -9.76 -2.65 10.11
CA LYS A 142 -10.95 -3.52 10.08
C LYS A 142 -12.23 -2.78 10.47
N LEU A 143 -12.16 -1.89 11.46
CA LEU A 143 -13.27 -1.04 11.87
C LEU A 143 -13.64 -0.01 10.81
N SER A 144 -12.67 0.62 10.16
CA SER A 144 -12.91 1.56 9.06
C SER A 144 -13.61 0.88 7.88
N VAL A 145 -13.21 -0.35 7.53
CA VAL A 145 -13.88 -1.13 6.48
C VAL A 145 -15.31 -1.52 6.88
N LEU A 146 -15.55 -1.92 8.13
CA LEU A 146 -16.90 -2.21 8.63
C LEU A 146 -17.80 -0.96 8.60
N ILE A 147 -17.27 0.19 9.05
CA ILE A 147 -17.99 1.48 9.06
C ILE A 147 -18.24 1.99 7.63
N GLU A 148 -17.30 1.81 6.70
CA GLU A 148 -17.49 2.20 5.29
C GLU A 148 -18.53 1.33 4.58
N ILE A 149 -18.55 0.02 4.83
CA ILE A 149 -19.60 -0.90 4.33
C ILE A 149 -20.97 -0.49 4.87
N GLU A 150 -21.04 -0.07 6.14
CA GLU A 150 -22.28 0.30 6.83
C GLU A 150 -22.74 1.75 6.60
N SER A 151 -21.90 2.62 6.03
CA SER A 151 -22.36 3.95 5.59
C SER A 151 -23.43 3.88 4.48
N PHE A 152 -23.65 2.70 3.90
CA PHE A 152 -24.70 2.42 2.90
C PHE A 152 -25.96 1.72 3.46
N GLN A 153 -25.97 1.22 4.69
CA GLN A 153 -27.14 0.57 5.31
C GLN A 153 -27.16 0.82 6.83
N SER A 154 -28.33 1.17 7.37
CA SER A 154 -28.52 1.45 8.81
C SER A 154 -27.83 0.40 9.70
N ILE A 155 -26.88 0.84 10.53
CA ILE A 155 -26.19 -0.01 11.52
C ILE A 155 -27.24 -0.58 12.48
N ASP A 156 -27.42 -1.90 12.48
CA ASP A 156 -28.31 -2.58 13.42
C ASP A 156 -27.57 -3.04 14.70
N ARG A 157 -28.33 -3.52 15.69
CA ARG A 157 -27.81 -3.98 17.00
C ARG A 157 -26.76 -5.08 16.91
N ASN A 158 -26.87 -5.97 15.93
CA ASN A 158 -25.92 -7.08 15.80
C ASN A 158 -24.56 -6.56 15.34
N HIS A 159 -24.53 -5.58 14.45
CA HIS A 159 -23.29 -4.95 14.00
C HIS A 159 -22.58 -4.19 15.12
N ILE A 160 -23.33 -3.42 15.92
CA ILE A 160 -22.80 -2.74 17.12
C ILE A 160 -22.20 -3.76 18.11
N GLN A 161 -22.84 -4.91 18.27
CA GLN A 161 -22.35 -5.95 19.17
C GLN A 161 -21.07 -6.60 18.64
N GLN A 162 -21.00 -6.93 17.34
CA GLN A 162 -19.80 -7.49 16.71
C GLN A 162 -18.62 -6.53 16.77
N ILE A 163 -18.85 -5.23 16.57
CA ILE A 163 -17.81 -4.20 16.69
C ILE A 163 -17.28 -4.11 18.13
N ASN A 164 -18.17 -4.08 19.13
CA ASN A 164 -17.78 -4.04 20.53
C ASN A 164 -17.04 -5.32 20.98
N GLU A 165 -17.42 -6.48 20.46
CA GLU A 165 -16.72 -7.75 20.72
C GLU A 165 -15.31 -7.75 20.11
N LEU A 166 -15.15 -7.25 18.88
CA LEU A 166 -13.85 -7.09 18.24
C LEU A 166 -12.95 -6.12 19.00
N LEU A 167 -13.48 -4.99 19.47
CA LEU A 167 -12.76 -4.02 20.30
C LEU A 167 -12.26 -4.66 21.60
N LYS A 168 -13.11 -5.43 22.27
CA LYS A 168 -12.80 -6.12 23.52
C LYS A 168 -11.74 -7.22 23.35
N GLN A 169 -11.84 -8.04 22.31
CA GLN A 169 -10.86 -9.10 22.01
C GLN A 169 -9.44 -8.55 21.75
N HIS A 170 -9.33 -7.28 21.36
CA HIS A 170 -8.05 -6.62 21.07
C HIS A 170 -7.61 -5.63 22.15
N GLY A 171 -8.22 -5.68 23.35
CA GLY A 171 -7.80 -4.89 24.51
C GLY A 171 -8.13 -3.39 24.44
N ILE A 172 -9.04 -2.98 23.55
CA ILE A 172 -9.53 -1.61 23.44
C ILE A 172 -10.81 -1.51 24.28
N GLU A 173 -10.65 -1.33 25.59
CA GLU A 173 -11.78 -1.35 26.54
C GLU A 173 -12.44 0.04 26.74
N ASN A 174 -11.79 1.11 26.29
CA ASN A 174 -12.22 2.49 26.54
C ASN A 174 -13.14 3.08 25.46
N ILE A 175 -13.46 2.31 24.42
CA ILE A 175 -14.37 2.73 23.35
C ILE A 175 -15.54 1.77 23.33
N ARG A 176 -16.74 2.26 23.64
CA ARG A 176 -17.98 1.52 23.50
C ARG A 176 -18.86 2.27 22.52
N ILE A 177 -19.20 1.62 21.41
CA ILE A 177 -20.16 2.18 20.45
C ILE A 177 -21.54 1.86 20.99
N SER A 178 -22.35 2.90 21.22
CA SER A 178 -23.74 2.82 21.64
C SER A 178 -24.67 3.29 20.53
N GLU A 179 -25.90 2.79 20.53
CA GLU A 179 -26.95 3.33 19.66
C GLU A 179 -27.09 4.84 19.89
N SER A 180 -27.14 5.61 18.80
CA SER A 180 -27.70 6.96 18.88
C SER A 180 -29.21 6.80 18.93
N ILE A 181 -29.81 7.21 20.05
CA ILE A 181 -31.28 7.25 20.22
C ILE A 181 -31.88 8.23 19.21
#